data_AF-A0A0K8NUF9-F1
#
_entry.id   AF-A0A0K8NUF9-F1
#
_cell.length_a   1.000
_cell.length_b   1.000
_cell.length_c   1.000
_cell.angle_alpha   90.00
_cell.angle_beta   90.00
_cell.angle_gamma   90.00
#
_symmetry.space_group_name_H-M   'P 1'
#
loop_
_entity.id
_entity.type
_entity.pdbx_description
1 polymer ?
#
loop_
_entity_poly.entity_id
_entity_poly.type
_entity_poly.pdbx_seq_one_letter_code
_entity_poly.pdbx_strand_id
1 'polypeptide(L)'
;MPNHRSTDRRRRSRATVAQPHPDADTGSAGAPSASGAGSPARRRLLAAGAAAALGLPAVLRAAPGGLPNAAHGDSSPEWERLRERLWGQRPMTAVGGRVQLIVPLRAAYGASVPVKVAARLPQTEALHVRRLSLLVDKNPSPVAAVLDLGVDAGQADLETRLRVDEYSHVRVVTEWSDGELHTDSRYVKVSGGCSAPPNRDRLNEIGRTALRLPDGPHYDQPTTAEVQVVHPNDTGFELNQLTVMYIPPHFVRSIRLRYREGGVERRIFDADLDFSVSENPLLRFRFVPHGPGELVAEVEDTKDGRFRGSLQVG
;
A
#
# COMPACT_ATOMS: atom_id res chain seq x y z
N MET A 1 37.71 -44.67 38.77
CA MET A 1 36.85 -45.53 39.61
C MET A 1 36.46 -44.77 40.86
N PRO A 2 35.25 -44.91 41.45
CA PRO A 2 33.92 -45.33 40.96
C PRO A 2 32.87 -44.19 41.15
N ASN A 3 31.76 -44.03 40.41
CA ASN A 3 30.57 -44.86 40.13
C ASN A 3 29.56 -44.96 41.29
N HIS A 4 28.34 -44.41 41.12
CA HIS A 4 27.03 -44.89 41.67
C HIS A 4 25.89 -44.00 41.10
N ARG A 5 25.11 -44.45 40.09
CA ARG A 5 23.87 -45.28 40.10
C ARG A 5 22.60 -44.64 40.70
N SER A 6 21.65 -44.36 39.78
CA SER A 6 20.26 -44.87 39.70
C SER A 6 19.19 -44.46 40.72
N THR A 7 18.04 -43.95 40.22
CA THR A 7 16.63 -44.48 40.33
C THR A 7 15.64 -43.34 39.99
N ASP A 8 14.88 -43.41 38.88
CA ASP A 8 13.53 -43.98 38.66
C ASP A 8 12.38 -43.37 39.52
N ARG A 9 11.43 -42.65 38.88
CA ARG A 9 9.97 -42.95 38.93
C ARG A 9 9.06 -41.89 38.28
N ARG A 10 8.34 -42.36 37.25
CA ARG A 10 6.90 -42.16 36.89
C ARG A 10 6.11 -40.95 37.45
N ARG A 11 5.46 -40.20 36.53
CA ARG A 11 4.07 -39.71 36.69
C ARG A 11 3.50 -39.30 35.31
N ARG A 12 2.57 -40.10 34.78
CA ARG A 12 1.10 -39.90 34.75
C ARG A 12 0.61 -39.06 33.56
N SER A 13 0.03 -39.80 32.63
CA SER A 13 -1.01 -39.47 31.66
C SER A 13 -2.04 -38.45 32.12
N ARG A 14 -2.43 -37.56 31.19
CA ARG A 14 -3.70 -36.83 31.25
C ARG A 14 -4.31 -36.81 29.86
N ALA A 15 -5.48 -37.41 29.76
CA ALA A 15 -6.32 -37.48 28.58
C ALA A 15 -7.02 -36.13 28.35
N THR A 16 -7.08 -35.68 27.10
CA THR A 16 -7.87 -34.52 26.67
C THR A 16 -9.27 -35.00 26.32
N VAL A 17 -10.26 -34.47 27.04
CA VAL A 17 -11.69 -34.66 26.83
C VAL A 17 -12.11 -33.75 25.67
N ALA A 18 -12.69 -34.36 24.63
CA ALA A 18 -13.38 -33.65 23.55
C ALA A 18 -14.82 -33.32 23.98
N GLN A 19 -15.27 -32.09 23.75
CA GLN A 19 -16.67 -31.68 23.87
C GLN A 19 -17.28 -31.47 22.48
N PRO A 20 -18.53 -31.91 22.22
CA PRO A 20 -19.22 -31.68 20.97
C PRO A 20 -20.03 -30.37 20.97
N HIS A 21 -20.02 -29.70 19.81
CA HIS A 21 -20.92 -28.63 19.40
C HIS A 21 -22.36 -29.14 19.24
N PRO A 22 -23.39 -28.35 19.58
CA PRO A 22 -24.75 -28.58 19.11
C PRO A 22 -25.09 -27.72 17.87
N ASP A 23 -25.71 -28.40 16.89
CA ASP A 23 -26.25 -27.87 15.65
C ASP A 23 -27.40 -26.88 15.89
N ALA A 24 -27.45 -25.83 15.08
CA ALA A 24 -28.58 -24.93 14.94
C ALA A 24 -29.24 -25.18 13.58
N ASP A 25 -30.41 -25.80 13.59
CA ASP A 25 -31.26 -25.98 12.42
C ASP A 25 -32.65 -25.42 12.77
N THR A 26 -33.05 -24.33 12.09
CA THR A 26 -34.38 -23.72 12.26
C THR A 26 -35.00 -23.46 10.89
N GLY A 27 -35.97 -24.31 10.54
CA GLY A 27 -37.34 -23.88 10.29
C GLY A 27 -37.62 -23.13 8.99
N SER A 28 -37.92 -23.89 7.94
CA SER A 28 -38.57 -23.47 6.71
C SER A 28 -40.10 -23.28 6.87
N ALA A 29 -40.60 -22.19 6.27
CA ALA A 29 -41.86 -21.99 5.54
C ALA A 29 -43.23 -22.35 6.16
N GLY A 30 -44.13 -21.35 6.15
CA GLY A 30 -45.58 -21.53 6.22
C GLY A 30 -46.32 -20.25 5.78
N ALA A 31 -46.80 -20.23 4.54
CA ALA A 31 -47.66 -19.19 3.99
C ALA A 31 -49.13 -19.35 4.46
N PRO A 32 -49.96 -18.29 4.43
CA PRO A 32 -51.40 -18.44 4.38
C PRO A 32 -51.99 -18.02 3.02
N SER A 33 -52.97 -18.82 2.62
CA SER A 33 -53.81 -18.75 1.44
C SER A 33 -54.94 -17.72 1.55
N ALA A 34 -55.38 -17.25 0.38
CA ALA A 34 -56.48 -16.30 0.19
C ALA A 34 -57.86 -16.98 0.12
N SER A 35 -58.92 -16.29 0.53
CA SER A 35 -60.24 -16.28 -0.15
C SER A 35 -61.18 -15.21 0.43
N GLY A 36 -61.98 -14.57 -0.41
CA GLY A 36 -63.03 -13.63 0.02
C GLY A 36 -63.47 -12.66 -1.08
N ALA A 37 -64.37 -13.11 -1.95
CA ALA A 37 -64.95 -12.36 -3.05
C ALA A 37 -65.99 -11.31 -2.60
N GLY A 38 -66.13 -10.21 -3.35
CA GLY A 38 -67.23 -9.26 -3.22
C GLY A 38 -67.11 -8.05 -4.14
N SER A 39 -67.74 -8.10 -5.32
CA SER A 39 -68.07 -6.95 -6.17
C SER A 39 -69.59 -7.04 -6.45
N PRO A 40 -70.33 -5.95 -6.75
CA PRO A 40 -70.09 -5.21 -7.99
C PRO A 40 -70.49 -3.71 -8.06
N ALA A 41 -69.99 -3.08 -9.12
CA ALA A 41 -70.62 -2.07 -9.97
C ALA A 41 -70.86 -0.63 -9.45
N ARG A 42 -70.21 0.32 -10.13
CA ARG A 42 -70.92 1.33 -10.95
C ARG A 42 -70.04 1.87 -12.09
N ARG A 43 -70.60 1.78 -13.29
CA ARG A 43 -70.13 2.29 -14.59
C ARG A 43 -69.94 3.81 -14.57
N ARG A 44 -68.96 4.33 -15.31
CA ARG A 44 -69.18 4.97 -16.63
C ARG A 44 -67.86 5.42 -17.28
N LEU A 45 -67.81 5.13 -18.58
CA LEU A 45 -66.81 5.50 -19.58
C LEU A 45 -66.69 7.02 -19.76
N LEU A 46 -65.55 7.49 -20.25
CA LEU A 46 -65.46 8.27 -21.49
C LEU A 46 -64.02 8.43 -22.00
N ALA A 47 -63.88 8.17 -23.31
CA ALA A 47 -62.97 8.73 -24.31
C ALA A 47 -61.44 8.68 -24.06
N ALA A 48 -60.69 7.86 -24.79
CA ALA A 48 -60.26 8.04 -26.20
C ALA A 48 -59.13 9.08 -26.35
N GLY A 49 -57.92 8.57 -26.61
CA GLY A 49 -56.74 9.35 -26.95
C GLY A 49 -55.63 8.42 -27.42
N ALA A 50 -55.81 7.82 -28.61
CA ALA A 50 -54.75 7.14 -29.33
C ALA A 50 -53.91 8.19 -30.06
N ALA A 51 -52.62 8.28 -29.74
CA ALA A 51 -51.62 8.88 -30.61
C ALA A 51 -50.43 7.92 -30.68
N ALA A 52 -50.27 7.30 -31.84
CA ALA A 52 -49.11 6.50 -32.20
C ALA A 52 -47.91 7.41 -32.39
N ALA A 53 -46.79 7.10 -31.73
CA ALA A 53 -45.47 7.60 -32.08
C ALA A 53 -44.54 6.40 -32.30
N LEU A 54 -44.08 6.32 -33.54
CA LEU A 54 -43.21 5.31 -34.12
C LEU A 54 -41.83 5.24 -33.43
N GLY A 55 -41.32 4.03 -33.29
CA GLY A 55 -39.92 3.63 -33.40
C GLY A 55 -38.85 4.57 -32.83
N LEU A 56 -38.39 4.27 -31.62
CA LEU A 56 -37.01 4.53 -31.18
C LEU A 56 -36.50 3.23 -30.54
N PRO A 57 -35.27 2.78 -30.84
CA PRO A 57 -34.69 1.64 -30.15
C PRO A 57 -34.62 1.99 -28.67
N ALA A 58 -35.19 1.12 -27.82
CA ALA A 58 -34.98 1.20 -26.39
C ALA A 58 -33.47 1.03 -26.14
N VAL A 59 -32.76 2.15 -25.98
CA VAL A 59 -31.43 2.13 -25.39
C VAL A 59 -31.66 1.62 -23.98
N LEU A 60 -31.29 0.36 -23.75
CA LEU A 60 -31.29 -0.25 -22.43
C LEU A 60 -30.33 0.58 -21.58
N ARG A 61 -30.83 1.65 -20.95
CA ARG A 61 -30.08 2.33 -19.92
C ARG A 61 -30.00 1.35 -18.77
N ALA A 62 -28.82 0.74 -18.64
CA ALA A 62 -28.42 0.03 -17.44
C ALA A 62 -28.84 0.91 -16.25
N ALA A 63 -29.63 0.34 -15.35
CA ALA A 63 -29.96 1.00 -14.10
C ALA A 63 -28.65 1.46 -13.44
N PRO A 64 -28.57 2.68 -12.88
CA PRO A 64 -27.43 3.12 -12.10
C PRO A 64 -27.40 2.28 -10.82
N GLY A 65 -26.86 1.07 -10.93
CA GLY A 65 -26.75 0.07 -9.88
C GLY A 65 -25.44 -0.71 -9.95
N GLY A 66 -24.57 -0.41 -10.93
CA GLY A 66 -23.14 -0.60 -10.72
C GLY A 66 -22.71 0.45 -9.71
N LEU A 67 -22.08 0.03 -8.61
CA LEU A 67 -21.43 0.95 -7.68
C LEU A 67 -20.67 1.98 -8.54
N PRO A 68 -21.00 3.28 -8.49
CA PRO A 68 -20.09 4.25 -9.04
C PRO A 68 -18.74 3.94 -8.40
N ASN A 69 -17.67 3.89 -9.19
CA ASN A 69 -16.36 4.24 -8.67
C ASN A 69 -16.63 5.55 -7.96
N ALA A 70 -16.73 5.51 -6.63
CA ALA A 70 -17.10 6.68 -5.88
C ALA A 70 -16.04 7.71 -6.24
N ALA A 71 -16.46 8.75 -6.95
CA ALA A 71 -15.67 9.94 -7.11
C ALA A 71 -15.62 10.54 -5.71
N HIS A 72 -14.67 10.04 -4.92
CA HIS A 72 -14.19 10.71 -3.74
C HIS A 72 -13.43 11.89 -4.32
N GLY A 73 -13.89 13.12 -4.05
CA GLY A 73 -13.12 14.28 -4.50
C GLY A 73 -11.68 14.15 -4.01
N ASP A 74 -10.72 14.51 -4.84
CA ASP A 74 -9.29 14.48 -4.50
C ASP A 74 -8.93 15.43 -3.33
N SER A 75 -9.90 16.11 -2.73
CA SER A 75 -9.72 17.07 -1.65
C SER A 75 -10.34 16.58 -0.34
N SER A 76 -9.60 16.75 0.75
CA SER A 76 -10.02 16.57 2.15
C SER A 76 -9.46 17.71 3.00
N PRO A 77 -10.06 18.06 4.16
CA PRO A 77 -9.51 19.08 5.04
C PRO A 77 -8.07 18.80 5.47
N GLU A 78 -7.75 17.52 5.69
CA GLU A 78 -6.40 17.05 6.02
C GLU A 78 -5.44 17.28 4.85
N TRP A 79 -5.85 16.89 3.64
CA TRP A 79 -5.06 17.11 2.43
C TRP A 79 -4.80 18.59 2.16
N GLU A 80 -5.82 19.45 2.28
CA GLU A 80 -5.66 20.88 2.01
C GLU A 80 -4.62 21.52 2.94
N ARG A 81 -4.65 21.18 4.23
CA ARG A 81 -3.64 21.62 5.21
C ARG A 81 -2.25 21.05 4.90
N LEU A 82 -2.18 19.76 4.56
CA LEU A 82 -0.93 19.10 4.18
C LEU A 82 -0.32 19.72 2.94
N ARG A 83 -1.13 19.95 1.91
CA ARG A 83 -0.74 20.54 0.64
C ARG A 83 -0.18 21.95 0.84
N GLU A 84 -0.91 22.79 1.58
CA GLU A 84 -0.47 24.15 1.88
C GLU A 84 0.83 24.16 2.69
N ARG A 85 0.96 23.28 3.70
CA ARG A 85 2.17 23.20 4.52
C ARG A 85 3.41 22.74 3.74
N LEU A 86 3.24 21.80 2.81
CA LEU A 86 4.36 21.15 2.11
C LEU A 86 4.74 21.85 0.80
N TRP A 87 3.76 22.39 0.07
CA TRP A 87 3.97 23.00 -1.25
C TRP A 87 3.38 24.41 -1.39
N GLY A 88 2.78 24.96 -0.34
CA GLY A 88 2.15 26.29 -0.39
C GLY A 88 1.00 26.34 -1.39
N GLN A 89 0.99 27.38 -2.21
CA GLN A 89 -0.01 27.62 -3.26
C GLN A 89 0.47 27.16 -4.66
N ARG A 90 1.52 26.33 -4.73
CA ARG A 90 2.01 25.83 -6.03
C ARG A 90 0.89 25.04 -6.74
N PRO A 91 0.61 25.32 -8.03
CA PRO A 91 -0.38 24.56 -8.76
C PRO A 91 0.06 23.11 -8.88
N MET A 92 -0.89 22.20 -8.68
CA MET A 92 -0.67 20.76 -8.81
C MET A 92 -1.58 20.22 -9.91
N THR A 93 -0.96 19.63 -10.92
CA THR A 93 -1.65 19.04 -12.06
C THR A 93 -2.10 17.64 -11.68
N ALA A 94 -3.41 17.44 -11.55
CA ALA A 94 -4.01 16.11 -11.31
C ALA A 94 -4.11 15.25 -12.59
N VAL A 95 -3.56 15.71 -13.71
CA VAL A 95 -4.03 15.35 -15.06
C VAL A 95 -3.33 14.12 -15.64
N GLY A 96 -4.15 13.18 -16.12
CA GLY A 96 -3.91 12.50 -17.42
C GLY A 96 -2.78 11.48 -17.51
N GLY A 97 -2.35 10.88 -16.40
CA GLY A 97 -1.61 9.62 -16.42
C GLY A 97 -0.09 9.70 -16.51
N ARG A 98 0.57 10.87 -16.42
CA ARG A 98 2.05 10.90 -16.36
C ARG A 98 2.59 10.16 -15.13
N VAL A 99 1.87 10.23 -14.03
CA VAL A 99 2.06 9.40 -12.83
C VAL A 99 0.70 8.84 -12.46
N GLN A 100 0.66 7.55 -12.18
CA GLN A 100 -0.54 6.88 -11.72
C GLN A 100 -0.28 6.21 -10.37
N LEU A 101 -1.17 6.47 -9.44
CA LEU A 101 -1.25 5.76 -8.17
C LEU A 101 -2.21 4.58 -8.28
N ILE A 102 -1.72 3.41 -7.91
CA ILE A 102 -2.44 2.14 -7.91
C ILE A 102 -2.40 1.60 -6.48
N VAL A 103 -3.56 1.61 -5.84
CA VAL A 103 -3.77 1.16 -4.46
C VAL A 103 -5.14 0.49 -4.40
N PRO A 104 -5.33 -0.62 -3.66
CA PRO A 104 -6.63 -1.26 -3.58
C PRO A 104 -7.64 -0.38 -2.83
N LEU A 105 -8.89 -0.35 -3.30
CA LEU A 105 -9.98 0.36 -2.60
C LEU A 105 -10.23 -0.19 -1.18
N ARG A 106 -9.97 -1.48 -0.97
CA ARG A 106 -10.04 -2.16 0.33
C ARG A 106 -8.80 -3.03 0.48
N ALA A 107 -8.10 -2.88 1.60
CA ALA A 107 -6.98 -3.74 1.95
C ALA A 107 -7.40 -4.71 3.06
N ALA A 108 -6.88 -5.93 3.02
CA ALA A 108 -7.15 -6.93 4.06
C ALA A 108 -6.52 -6.55 5.41
N TYR A 109 -5.40 -5.84 5.38
CA TYR A 109 -4.62 -5.52 6.58
C TYR A 109 -4.04 -4.09 6.50
N GLY A 110 -4.41 -3.25 7.46
CA GLY A 110 -4.02 -1.83 7.48
C GLY A 110 -2.53 -1.61 7.68
N ALA A 111 -1.81 -2.55 8.30
CA ALA A 111 -0.37 -2.39 8.53
C ALA A 111 0.49 -2.67 7.28
N SER A 112 -0.11 -3.16 6.19
CA SER A 112 0.62 -3.57 4.99
C SER A 112 -0.25 -3.42 3.73
N VAL A 113 -0.63 -2.18 3.41
CA VAL A 113 -1.36 -1.85 2.17
C VAL A 113 -0.38 -1.75 1.00
N PRO A 114 -0.53 -2.55 -0.08
CA PRO A 114 0.33 -2.43 -1.24
C PRO A 114 0.05 -1.13 -1.99
N VAL A 115 1.12 -0.41 -2.34
CA VAL A 115 1.07 0.86 -3.07
C VAL A 115 2.02 0.76 -4.25
N LYS A 116 1.52 1.11 -5.44
CA LYS A 116 2.31 1.22 -6.66
C LYS A 116 2.15 2.61 -7.27
N VAL A 117 3.27 3.26 -7.52
CA VAL A 117 3.39 4.43 -8.39
C VAL A 117 3.94 3.96 -9.72
N ALA A 118 3.20 4.21 -10.79
CA ALA A 118 3.64 3.97 -12.15
C ALA A 118 3.84 5.32 -12.85
N ALA A 119 5.10 5.67 -13.13
CA ALA A 119 5.38 6.79 -14.02
C ALA A 119 5.17 6.32 -15.46
N ARG A 120 4.61 7.14 -16.34
CA ARG A 120 4.38 6.77 -17.75
C ARG A 120 5.35 7.41 -18.72
N LEU A 121 6.37 8.09 -18.19
CA LEU A 121 7.44 8.70 -18.97
C LEU A 121 8.80 8.17 -18.51
N PRO A 122 9.74 7.98 -19.44
CA PRO A 122 11.12 7.67 -19.09
C PRO A 122 11.75 8.87 -18.37
N GLN A 123 12.72 8.58 -17.51
CA GLN A 123 13.60 9.59 -16.92
C GLN A 123 14.63 9.99 -17.98
N THR A 124 14.64 11.27 -18.35
CA THR A 124 15.61 11.82 -19.31
C THR A 124 16.19 13.12 -18.78
N GLU A 125 17.34 13.54 -19.30
CA GLU A 125 17.93 14.84 -18.95
C GLU A 125 16.98 16.01 -19.26
N ALA A 126 16.19 15.90 -20.33
CA ALA A 126 15.23 16.92 -20.73
C ALA A 126 14.04 17.01 -19.76
N LEU A 127 13.47 15.87 -19.38
CA LEU A 127 12.32 15.79 -18.49
C LEU A 127 12.41 14.55 -17.61
N HIS A 128 12.39 14.76 -16.31
CA HIS A 128 12.46 13.69 -15.31
C HIS A 128 11.73 14.08 -14.02
N VAL A 129 11.30 13.08 -13.25
CA VAL A 129 10.82 13.31 -11.88
C VAL A 129 12.04 13.46 -10.98
N ARG A 130 12.22 14.63 -10.38
CA ARG A 130 13.31 14.88 -9.42
C ARG A 130 12.98 14.33 -8.04
N ARG A 131 11.72 14.49 -7.62
CA ARG A 131 11.25 14.10 -6.29
C ARG A 131 9.88 13.46 -6.35
N LEU A 132 9.70 12.36 -5.61
CA LEU A 132 8.44 11.65 -5.45
C LEU A 132 8.11 11.59 -3.96
N SER A 133 6.93 12.06 -3.55
CA SER A 133 6.43 12.01 -2.18
C SER A 133 5.20 11.12 -2.11
N LEU A 134 5.21 10.13 -1.21
CA LEU A 134 4.06 9.29 -0.86
C LEU A 134 3.45 9.76 0.45
N LEU A 135 2.13 9.90 0.46
CA LEU A 135 1.39 10.38 1.62
C LEU A 135 0.17 9.53 1.94
N VAL A 136 -0.22 9.53 3.20
CA VAL A 136 -1.48 8.99 3.70
C VAL A 136 -2.13 10.06 4.57
N ASP A 137 -3.22 10.67 4.09
CA ASP A 137 -3.78 11.91 4.64
C ASP A 137 -4.00 11.89 6.15
N LYS A 138 -4.41 10.72 6.67
CA LYS A 138 -4.85 10.56 8.06
C LYS A 138 -3.94 9.68 8.91
N ASN A 139 -2.73 9.41 8.45
CA ASN A 139 -1.74 8.80 9.33
C ASN A 139 -1.19 9.82 10.34
N PRO A 140 -0.78 9.39 11.54
CA PRO A 140 -0.08 10.25 12.50
C PRO A 140 1.16 10.94 11.90
N SER A 141 1.85 10.24 10.99
CA SER A 141 2.86 10.81 10.10
C SER A 141 2.40 10.70 8.65
N PRO A 142 1.86 11.79 8.07
CA PRO A 142 1.24 11.72 6.74
C PRO A 142 2.23 11.54 5.61
N VAL A 143 3.48 12.00 5.73
CA VAL A 143 4.51 11.84 4.70
C VAL A 143 5.23 10.53 4.95
N ALA A 144 4.89 9.50 4.18
CA ALA A 144 5.42 8.15 4.40
C ALA A 144 6.81 7.96 3.79
N ALA A 145 7.03 8.52 2.60
CA ALA A 145 8.30 8.42 1.90
C ALA A 145 8.51 9.63 0.98
N VAL A 146 9.75 10.09 0.88
CA VAL A 146 10.20 11.08 -0.11
C VAL A 146 11.43 10.51 -0.80
N LEU A 147 11.38 10.39 -2.13
CA LEU A 147 12.47 9.87 -2.95
C LEU A 147 12.99 10.96 -3.87
N ASP A 148 14.27 11.31 -3.73
CA ASP A 148 15.00 12.09 -4.72
C ASP A 148 15.60 11.13 -5.76
N LEU A 149 15.10 11.20 -6.99
CA LEU A 149 15.42 10.26 -8.06
C LEU A 149 16.57 10.79 -8.93
N GLY A 150 17.43 9.90 -9.40
CA GLY A 150 18.37 10.17 -10.48
C GLY A 150 17.78 9.79 -11.84
N VAL A 151 18.32 10.37 -12.91
CA VAL A 151 17.92 10.02 -14.29
C VAL A 151 18.17 8.53 -14.60
N ASP A 152 19.19 7.94 -13.97
CA ASP A 152 19.57 6.52 -14.12
C ASP A 152 18.55 5.54 -13.51
N ALA A 153 17.54 6.04 -12.77
CA ALA A 153 16.39 5.22 -12.42
C ALA A 153 15.60 4.79 -13.68
N GLY A 154 15.75 5.49 -14.81
CA GLY A 154 15.09 5.18 -16.09
C GLY A 154 13.58 5.41 -16.10
N GLN A 155 12.90 5.22 -14.98
CA GLN A 155 11.48 5.46 -14.79
C GLN A 155 11.19 5.67 -13.29
N ALA A 156 10.31 6.62 -12.96
CA ALA A 156 9.89 6.88 -11.58
C ALA A 156 8.82 5.88 -11.08
N ASP A 157 9.06 4.59 -11.30
CA ASP A 157 8.21 3.52 -10.77
C ASP A 157 8.65 3.17 -9.36
N LEU A 158 7.68 3.02 -8.46
CA LEU A 158 7.91 2.62 -7.07
C LEU A 158 6.78 1.71 -6.62
N GLU A 159 7.10 0.56 -6.06
CA GLU A 159 6.16 -0.26 -5.31
C GLU A 159 6.65 -0.45 -3.88
N THR A 160 5.75 -0.29 -2.92
CA THR A 160 6.04 -0.46 -1.51
C THR A 160 4.78 -0.85 -0.74
N ARG A 161 4.89 -0.95 0.58
CA ARG A 161 3.77 -1.23 1.48
C ARG A 161 3.71 -0.13 2.53
N LEU A 162 2.53 0.45 2.71
CA LEU A 162 2.28 1.50 3.69
C LEU A 162 1.36 0.99 4.79
N ARG A 163 1.55 1.53 5.99
CA ARG A 163 0.55 1.50 7.06
C ARG A 163 -0.53 2.54 6.72
N VAL A 164 -1.80 2.19 6.90
CA VAL A 164 -2.94 3.10 6.77
C VAL A 164 -3.77 3.00 8.04
N ASP A 165 -3.82 4.10 8.78
CA ASP A 165 -4.40 4.10 10.13
C ASP A 165 -5.89 4.38 10.14
N GLU A 166 -6.36 5.25 9.25
CA GLU A 166 -7.78 5.56 9.07
C GLU A 166 -8.15 5.62 7.58
N TYR A 167 -9.44 5.44 7.30
CA TYR A 167 -9.99 5.48 5.94
C TYR A 167 -9.70 6.86 5.35
N SER A 168 -8.88 6.89 4.32
CA SER A 168 -8.31 8.13 3.80
C SER A 168 -7.72 7.94 2.40
N HIS A 169 -7.22 9.02 1.82
CA HIS A 169 -6.48 8.93 0.57
C HIS A 169 -5.02 8.57 0.83
N VAL A 170 -4.53 7.62 0.04
CA VAL A 170 -3.10 7.54 -0.28
C VAL A 170 -2.86 8.46 -1.47
N ARG A 171 -1.75 9.19 -1.46
CA ARG A 171 -1.41 10.18 -2.48
C ARG A 171 0.02 10.01 -2.93
N VAL A 172 0.24 10.36 -4.19
CA VAL A 172 1.56 10.63 -4.72
C VAL A 172 1.62 12.07 -5.19
N VAL A 173 2.73 12.74 -4.89
CA VAL A 173 3.10 14.04 -5.46
C VAL A 173 4.47 13.89 -6.08
N THR A 174 4.62 14.33 -7.31
CA THR A 174 5.90 14.32 -8.04
C THR A 174 6.28 15.72 -8.45
N GLU A 175 7.53 16.09 -8.19
CA GLU A 175 8.14 17.32 -8.68
C GLU A 175 9.05 16.99 -9.85
N TRP A 176 8.79 17.64 -10.98
CA TRP A 176 9.48 17.40 -12.24
C TRP A 176 10.63 18.37 -12.46
N SER A 177 11.46 18.08 -13.47
CA SER A 177 12.65 18.88 -13.76
C SER A 177 12.37 20.30 -14.28
N ASP A 178 11.16 20.54 -14.77
CA ASP A 178 10.63 21.85 -15.14
C ASP A 178 10.01 22.61 -13.94
N GLY A 179 9.96 21.99 -12.77
CA GLY A 179 9.37 22.56 -11.55
C GLY A 179 7.85 22.33 -11.41
N GLU A 180 7.22 21.64 -12.36
CA GLU A 180 5.80 21.28 -12.24
C GLU A 180 5.57 20.25 -11.13
N LEU A 181 4.43 20.39 -10.44
CA LEU A 181 3.93 19.40 -9.49
C LEU A 181 2.80 18.60 -10.12
N HIS A 182 2.92 17.28 -10.07
CA HIS A 182 1.90 16.34 -10.56
C HIS A 182 1.42 15.49 -9.39
N THR A 183 0.13 15.20 -9.32
CA THR A 183 -0.45 14.43 -8.22
C THR A 183 -1.50 13.43 -8.68
N ASP A 184 -1.60 12.31 -7.97
CA ASP A 184 -2.69 11.35 -8.10
C ASP A 184 -3.07 10.81 -6.72
N SER A 185 -4.34 10.45 -6.53
CA SER A 185 -4.89 10.04 -5.24
C SER A 185 -5.80 8.83 -5.34
N ARG A 186 -5.81 7.97 -4.32
CA ARG A 186 -6.74 6.84 -4.22
C ARG A 186 -7.25 6.70 -2.81
N TYR A 187 -8.56 6.63 -2.65
CA TYR A 187 -9.19 6.37 -1.37
C TYR A 187 -9.06 4.90 -0.99
N VAL A 188 -8.66 4.63 0.26
CA VAL A 188 -8.47 3.29 0.80
C VAL A 188 -9.36 3.10 2.04
N LYS A 189 -10.12 2.00 2.05
CA LYS A 189 -11.01 1.60 3.13
C LYS A 189 -10.33 0.51 3.97
N VAL A 190 -9.47 0.93 4.89
CA VAL A 190 -8.79 0.10 5.89
C VAL A 190 -8.34 0.99 7.05
N SER A 191 -8.15 0.42 8.25
CA SER A 191 -7.76 1.16 9.44
C SER A 191 -6.86 0.33 10.37
N GLY A 192 -6.31 0.99 11.40
CA GLY A 192 -5.56 0.36 12.49
C GLY A 192 -4.14 -0.09 12.11
N GLY A 193 -3.58 0.44 11.01
CA GLY A 193 -2.27 0.06 10.53
C GLY A 193 -1.10 0.48 11.43
N CYS A 194 -1.21 1.62 12.12
CA CYS A 194 -0.13 2.11 12.99
C CYS A 194 -0.12 1.41 14.35
N SER A 195 -1.28 1.05 14.90
CA SER A 195 -1.38 0.33 16.18
C SER A 195 -1.34 -1.20 16.05
N ALA A 196 -1.10 -1.72 14.85
CA ALA A 196 -1.12 -3.15 14.60
C ALA A 196 -0.05 -3.90 15.43
N PRO A 197 -0.33 -5.09 15.99
CA PRO A 197 0.65 -5.84 16.77
C PRO A 197 1.93 -6.08 15.96
N PRO A 198 3.12 -5.76 16.51
CA PRO A 198 4.36 -5.83 15.78
C PRO A 198 4.83 -7.28 15.62
N ASN A 199 5.36 -7.64 14.45
CA ASN A 199 6.06 -8.91 14.30
C ASN A 199 7.45 -8.84 14.97
N ARG A 200 7.80 -9.86 15.76
CA ARG A 200 9.06 -9.94 16.53
C ARG A 200 9.91 -11.17 16.19
N ASP A 201 9.63 -11.85 15.08
CA ASP A 201 10.22 -13.15 14.73
C ASP A 201 11.70 -13.06 14.31
N ARG A 202 12.16 -11.89 13.85
CA ARG A 202 13.51 -11.69 13.28
C ARG A 202 14.27 -10.49 13.83
N LEU A 203 14.11 -10.19 15.12
CA LEU A 203 14.81 -9.06 15.75
C LEU A 203 16.35 -9.21 15.73
N ASN A 204 16.85 -10.44 15.64
CA ASN A 204 18.28 -10.74 15.51
C ASN A 204 18.85 -10.45 14.10
N GLU A 205 17.99 -10.18 13.12
CA GLU A 205 18.36 -9.88 11.74
C GLU A 205 18.13 -8.41 11.37
N ILE A 206 17.86 -7.53 12.34
CA ILE A 206 17.63 -6.10 12.09
C ILE A 206 18.78 -5.53 11.25
N GLY A 207 18.41 -4.85 10.17
CA GLY A 207 19.35 -4.22 9.24
C GLY A 207 19.83 -5.12 8.11
N ARG A 208 19.52 -6.42 8.13
CA ARG A 208 19.82 -7.31 7.00
C ARG A 208 19.15 -6.75 5.74
N THR A 209 19.98 -6.30 4.80
CA THR A 209 19.54 -5.61 3.58
C THR A 209 19.81 -6.50 2.38
N ALA A 210 18.75 -6.91 1.70
CA ALA A 210 18.82 -7.78 0.53
C ALA A 210 18.38 -7.02 -0.72
N LEU A 211 19.20 -7.10 -1.76
CA LEU A 211 18.90 -6.59 -3.10
C LEU A 211 18.60 -7.78 -4.03
N ARG A 212 17.65 -7.60 -4.95
CA ARG A 212 17.25 -8.64 -5.92
C ARG A 212 16.95 -8.03 -7.28
N LEU A 213 17.21 -8.82 -8.33
CA LEU A 213 16.74 -8.59 -9.70
C LEU A 213 15.79 -9.74 -10.08
N PRO A 214 14.48 -9.62 -9.82
CA PRO A 214 13.53 -10.71 -10.00
C PRO A 214 13.53 -11.30 -11.41
N ASP A 215 13.75 -10.45 -12.41
CA ASP A 215 13.73 -10.82 -13.84
C ASP A 215 15.16 -10.92 -14.43
N GLY A 216 16.20 -10.79 -13.59
CA GLY A 216 17.59 -10.66 -14.03
C GLY A 216 17.94 -9.26 -14.56
N PRO A 217 19.22 -9.01 -14.91
CA PRO A 217 19.65 -7.73 -15.46
C PRO A 217 19.28 -7.62 -16.94
N HIS A 218 18.83 -6.43 -17.33
CA HIS A 218 18.69 -6.05 -18.72
C HIS A 218 19.44 -4.75 -18.99
N TYR A 219 20.51 -4.82 -19.78
CA TYR A 219 21.33 -3.65 -20.08
C TYR A 219 20.63 -2.70 -21.06
N ASP A 220 20.88 -1.40 -20.90
CA ASP A 220 20.36 -0.30 -21.72
C ASP A 220 18.82 -0.20 -21.77
N GLN A 221 18.13 -0.92 -20.89
CA GLN A 221 16.69 -0.86 -20.72
C GLN A 221 16.31 -0.88 -19.23
N PRO A 222 15.11 -0.38 -18.87
CA PRO A 222 14.66 -0.43 -17.48
C PRO A 222 14.64 -1.87 -16.93
N THR A 223 15.44 -2.10 -15.91
CA THR A 223 15.52 -3.36 -15.14
C THR A 223 14.78 -3.17 -13.82
N THR A 224 13.97 -4.16 -13.44
CA THR A 224 13.32 -4.14 -12.12
C THR A 224 14.27 -4.64 -11.04
N ALA A 225 14.37 -3.87 -9.96
CA ALA A 225 15.11 -4.24 -8.76
C ALA A 225 14.26 -4.08 -7.51
N GLU A 226 14.65 -4.78 -6.46
CA GLU A 226 14.04 -4.73 -5.14
C GLU A 226 15.11 -4.54 -4.08
N VAL A 227 14.88 -3.62 -3.14
CA VAL A 227 15.62 -3.55 -1.88
C VAL A 227 14.67 -3.87 -0.74
N GLN A 228 15.03 -4.88 0.07
CA GLN A 228 14.30 -5.25 1.28
C GLN A 228 15.20 -5.14 2.49
N VAL A 229 14.72 -4.46 3.53
CA VAL A 229 15.42 -4.34 4.82
C VAL A 229 14.63 -5.09 5.87
N VAL A 230 15.26 -6.03 6.57
CA VAL A 230 14.65 -6.65 7.76
C VAL A 230 14.66 -5.61 8.88
N HIS A 231 13.49 -5.14 9.28
CA HIS A 231 13.36 -4.07 10.27
C HIS A 231 11.96 -4.07 10.91
N PRO A 232 11.84 -3.87 12.24
CA PRO A 232 10.55 -3.87 12.93
C PRO A 232 9.66 -2.69 12.52
N ASN A 233 10.24 -1.55 12.10
CA ASN A 233 9.48 -0.36 11.69
C ASN A 233 8.32 -0.05 12.65
N ASP A 234 8.69 0.02 13.94
CA ASP A 234 7.81 0.34 15.05
C ASP A 234 7.40 1.82 14.94
N THR A 235 6.11 2.10 15.04
CA THR A 235 5.52 3.43 14.85
C THR A 235 5.47 4.28 16.10
N GLY A 236 5.54 3.66 17.28
CA GLY A 236 5.28 4.37 18.54
C GLY A 236 3.85 4.15 19.08
N PHE A 237 2.95 3.61 18.27
CA PHE A 237 1.54 3.43 18.60
C PHE A 237 1.19 1.98 18.94
N GLU A 238 2.12 1.05 18.73
CA GLU A 238 1.97 -0.35 19.10
C GLU A 238 2.09 -0.52 20.62
N LEU A 239 1.22 -1.35 21.18
CA LEU A 239 1.33 -1.79 22.57
C LEU A 239 2.16 -3.07 22.67
N ASN A 240 3.12 -3.06 23.59
CA ASN A 240 3.78 -4.27 24.04
C ASN A 240 2.77 -5.11 24.83
N GLN A 241 2.43 -6.30 24.32
CA GLN A 241 1.36 -7.14 24.87
C GLN A 241 1.64 -7.69 26.27
N LEU A 242 2.90 -7.64 26.75
CA LEU A 242 3.26 -8.07 28.11
C LEU A 242 3.24 -6.90 29.10
N THR A 243 3.86 -5.79 28.73
CA THR A 243 4.00 -4.62 29.63
C THR A 243 2.85 -3.64 29.54
N VAL A 244 2.04 -3.71 28.46
CA VAL A 244 0.95 -2.78 28.13
C VAL A 244 1.43 -1.34 27.94
N MET A 245 2.74 -1.17 27.70
CA MET A 245 3.36 0.12 27.37
C MET A 245 3.50 0.27 25.86
N TYR A 246 3.48 1.52 25.39
CA TYR A 246 3.81 1.83 24.00
C TYR A 246 5.26 1.47 23.68
N ILE A 247 5.46 0.87 22.51
CA ILE A 247 6.79 0.54 22.01
C ILE A 247 7.38 1.81 21.39
N PRO A 248 8.57 2.27 21.82
CA PRO A 248 9.18 3.45 21.23
C PRO A 248 9.40 3.29 19.71
N PRO A 249 9.23 4.38 18.93
CA PRO A 249 9.39 4.32 17.48
C PRO A 249 10.81 3.87 17.10
N HIS A 250 10.89 2.92 16.17
CA HIS A 250 12.14 2.38 15.65
C HIS A 250 11.92 1.96 14.20
N PHE A 251 12.29 2.82 13.26
CA PHE A 251 12.04 2.62 11.84
C PHE A 251 13.24 3.01 10.98
N VAL A 252 13.31 2.45 9.77
CA VAL A 252 14.28 2.85 8.76
C VAL A 252 13.97 4.29 8.35
N ARG A 253 14.92 5.21 8.53
CA ARG A 253 14.75 6.64 8.18
C ARG A 253 15.28 7.00 6.81
N SER A 254 16.26 6.26 6.28
CA SER A 254 16.76 6.52 4.93
C SER A 254 17.31 5.29 4.23
N ILE A 255 17.15 5.25 2.91
CA ILE A 255 17.80 4.30 1.99
C ILE A 255 18.45 5.09 0.86
N ARG A 256 19.77 5.00 0.71
CA ARG A 256 20.53 5.61 -0.39
C ARG A 256 20.95 4.50 -1.34
N LEU A 257 20.53 4.61 -2.60
CA LEU A 257 20.75 3.57 -3.59
C LEU A 257 21.67 4.08 -4.71
N ARG A 258 22.75 3.34 -4.95
CA ARG A 258 23.78 3.66 -5.93
C ARG A 258 24.04 2.47 -6.84
N TYR A 259 24.34 2.75 -8.10
CA TYR A 259 24.82 1.75 -9.05
C TYR A 259 26.24 2.10 -9.49
N ARG A 260 27.17 1.17 -9.30
CA ARG A 260 28.59 1.34 -9.59
C ARG A 260 28.96 0.54 -10.82
N GLU A 261 29.33 1.21 -11.90
CA GLU A 261 29.65 0.60 -13.18
C GLU A 261 30.89 1.27 -13.76
N GLY A 262 31.88 0.48 -14.21
CA GLY A 262 33.09 1.01 -14.82
C GLY A 262 33.88 2.00 -13.94
N GLY A 263 33.73 1.91 -12.61
CA GLY A 263 34.34 2.86 -11.66
C GLY A 263 33.56 4.16 -11.45
N VAL A 264 32.43 4.34 -12.13
CA VAL A 264 31.52 5.49 -11.96
C VAL A 264 30.37 5.09 -11.05
N GLU A 265 30.11 5.89 -10.01
CA GLU A 265 28.95 5.73 -9.15
C GLU A 265 27.81 6.63 -9.64
N ARG A 266 26.66 6.03 -9.91
CA ARG A 266 25.43 6.73 -10.31
C ARG A 266 24.37 6.62 -9.23
N ARG A 267 23.63 7.70 -9.00
CA ARG A 267 22.51 7.71 -8.08
C ARG A 267 21.27 7.16 -8.76
N ILE A 268 20.69 6.13 -8.16
CA ILE A 268 19.35 5.66 -8.54
C ILE A 268 18.31 6.48 -7.77
N PHE A 269 18.37 6.47 -6.44
CA PHE A 269 17.56 7.35 -5.60
C PHE A 269 18.14 7.54 -4.21
N ASP A 270 17.68 8.59 -3.54
CA ASP A 270 17.80 8.83 -2.10
C ASP A 270 16.40 8.86 -1.49
N ALA A 271 16.06 7.89 -0.65
CA ALA A 271 14.75 7.78 -0.01
C ALA A 271 14.84 8.17 1.46
N ASP A 272 14.04 9.14 1.88
CA ASP A 272 13.74 9.44 3.28
C ASP A 272 12.39 8.82 3.63
N LEU A 273 12.37 8.01 4.67
CA LEU A 273 11.24 7.18 5.05
C LEU A 273 10.78 7.50 6.47
N ASP A 274 9.50 7.26 6.72
CA ASP A 274 8.90 7.40 8.04
C ASP A 274 8.22 6.09 8.49
N PHE A 275 7.72 6.03 9.73
CA PHE A 275 7.09 4.84 10.27
C PHE A 275 5.79 4.43 9.56
N SER A 276 5.23 5.33 8.74
CA SER A 276 4.12 5.01 7.82
C SER A 276 4.51 3.98 6.75
N VAL A 277 5.80 3.70 6.54
CA VAL A 277 6.27 2.54 5.76
C VAL A 277 6.16 1.27 6.61
N SER A 278 5.55 0.24 6.04
CA SER A 278 5.31 -1.03 6.71
C SER A 278 6.58 -1.73 7.21
N GLU A 279 6.39 -2.63 8.18
CA GLU A 279 7.35 -3.64 8.60
C GLU A 279 8.09 -4.33 7.46
N ASN A 280 9.38 -4.57 7.66
CA ASN A 280 10.31 -5.04 6.64
C ASN A 280 10.20 -4.22 5.35
N PRO A 281 10.62 -2.93 5.36
CA PRO A 281 10.52 -2.04 4.23
C PRO A 281 11.01 -2.70 2.94
N LEU A 282 10.16 -2.68 1.92
CA LEU A 282 10.43 -3.19 0.58
C LEU A 282 10.17 -2.04 -0.40
N LEU A 283 11.18 -1.70 -1.18
CA LEU A 283 11.04 -0.78 -2.31
C LEU A 283 11.39 -1.57 -3.57
N ARG A 284 10.39 -1.75 -4.45
CA ARG A 284 10.58 -2.25 -5.81
C ARG A 284 10.61 -1.05 -6.75
N PHE A 285 11.61 -0.96 -7.60
CA PHE A 285 11.88 0.21 -8.44
C PHE A 285 12.51 -0.24 -9.76
N ARG A 286 12.70 0.72 -10.67
CA ARG A 286 13.43 0.50 -11.92
C ARG A 286 14.76 1.26 -11.91
N PHE A 287 15.71 0.75 -12.67
CA PHE A 287 16.97 1.42 -13.00
C PHE A 287 17.50 0.92 -14.34
N VAL A 288 18.40 1.67 -14.97
CA VAL A 288 19.01 1.30 -16.27
C VAL A 288 20.48 1.00 -16.06
N PRO A 289 20.90 -0.28 -16.00
CA PRO A 289 22.31 -0.64 -16.06
C PRO A 289 22.81 -0.58 -17.52
N HIS A 290 24.03 -0.11 -17.77
CA HIS A 290 24.64 -0.05 -19.12
C HIS A 290 25.71 -1.14 -19.34
N GLY A 291 26.05 -1.89 -18.30
CA GLY A 291 27.01 -2.98 -18.30
C GLY A 291 27.13 -3.59 -16.92
N PRO A 292 28.07 -4.52 -16.69
CA PRO A 292 28.24 -5.16 -15.38
C PRO A 292 28.64 -4.16 -14.28
N GLY A 293 28.10 -4.35 -13.08
CA GLY A 293 28.35 -3.44 -11.96
C GLY A 293 27.82 -3.92 -10.62
N GLU A 294 27.92 -3.08 -9.60
CA GLU A 294 27.43 -3.35 -8.25
C GLU A 294 26.28 -2.40 -7.90
N LEU A 295 25.12 -2.95 -7.58
CA LEU A 295 24.01 -2.22 -6.97
C LEU A 295 24.20 -2.21 -5.45
N VAL A 296 24.20 -1.04 -4.83
CA VAL A 296 24.51 -0.84 -3.41
C VAL A 296 23.40 -0.03 -2.74
N ALA A 297 22.92 -0.53 -1.60
CA ALA A 297 21.98 0.15 -0.73
C ALA A 297 22.65 0.45 0.62
N GLU A 298 22.66 1.72 1.02
CA GLU A 298 23.04 2.16 2.35
C GLU A 298 21.78 2.57 3.11
N VAL A 299 21.62 2.05 4.34
CA VAL A 299 20.39 2.17 5.11
C VAL A 299 20.71 2.74 6.49
N GLU A 300 19.92 3.69 6.95
CA GLU A 300 19.99 4.22 8.31
C GLU A 300 18.62 4.10 9.01
N ASP A 301 18.61 3.77 10.30
CA ASP A 301 17.41 3.76 11.14
C ASP A 301 17.40 4.91 12.16
N THR A 302 16.30 5.07 12.90
CA THR A 302 16.14 6.11 13.93
C THR A 302 16.93 5.88 15.22
N LYS A 303 17.63 4.75 15.35
CA LYS A 303 18.54 4.44 16.46
C LYS A 303 20.01 4.49 16.03
N ASP A 304 20.29 5.24 14.96
CA ASP A 304 21.62 5.40 14.35
C ASP A 304 22.25 4.09 13.85
N GLY A 305 21.44 3.04 13.68
CA GLY A 305 21.83 1.82 13.00
C GLY A 305 22.18 2.12 11.55
N ARG A 306 23.33 1.63 11.08
CA ARG A 306 23.82 1.79 9.71
C ARG A 306 24.03 0.42 9.10
N PHE A 307 23.40 0.18 7.96
CA PHE A 307 23.42 -1.11 7.29
C PHE A 307 23.75 -0.95 5.81
N ARG A 308 24.31 -2.00 5.21
CA ARG A 308 24.65 -2.03 3.79
C ARG A 308 24.20 -3.34 3.18
N GLY A 309 23.57 -3.27 2.02
CA GLY A 309 23.36 -4.40 1.13
C GLY A 309 24.01 -4.13 -0.22
N SER A 310 24.53 -5.15 -0.88
CA SER A 310 24.95 -5.03 -2.27
C SER A 310 24.64 -6.27 -3.10
N LEU A 311 24.55 -6.09 -4.41
CA LEU A 311 24.26 -7.12 -5.40
C LEU A 311 25.11 -6.88 -6.65
N GLN A 312 25.81 -7.92 -7.11
CA GLN A 312 26.45 -7.89 -8.41
C GLN A 312 25.40 -8.02 -9.52
N VAL A 313 25.48 -7.13 -10.50
CA VAL A 313 24.61 -7.05 -11.67
C VAL A 313 25.47 -7.43 -12.86
N GLY A 314 25.36 -8.68 -13.32
CA GLY A 314 26.16 -9.22 -14.42
C GLY A 314 27.18 -10.25 -14.01
#